data_AF-A0A916JDG6-F1
#
_entry.id   AF-A0A916JDG6-F1
#
_cell.length_a   1.000
_cell.length_b   1.000
_cell.length_c   1.000
_cell.angle_alpha   90.00
_cell.angle_beta   90.00
_cell.angle_gamma   90.00
#
_symmetry.space_group_name_H-M   'P 1'
#
loop_
_entity.id
_entity.type
_entity.pdbx_description
1 polymer ?
#
loop_
_entity_poly.entity_id
_entity_poly.type
_entity_poly.pdbx_seq_one_letter_code
_entity_poly.pdbx_strand_id
1 'polypeptide(L)'
;MRVGGTDMHVVTLVFIILELIMFVYQFFYYLSHPRDKRRLYYLGLLLFLISKNIASGFFPDPNLSTPPIVVQYAIAYGMGFLMGAYFPFYFYKAFELNRLRWHALYGVPLFILLPFAVIFPLKFVYDGDIDHAINYGMVIPAAYALVLLYTIQQSIQDKYKKDIQDRRFFEVTAVYLAVVPWASLPFFAFFRIHQVPEALLTNVGFIVITVLFIRRSIRESREEYEQLLKLASADGSDSLSKLDLIEQMIQQLEANGISPTQRFEINLSTVGLTSREKEIVRLVRFGKAYKDIANELYISERTVSKHIQNVYEKLGVSNRVELLNRLQIWENG
;
A
#
# COMPACT_ATOMS: atom_id res chain seq x y z
N MET A 1 11.82 -1.05 27.47
CA MET A 1 10.43 -1.22 27.93
C MET A 1 9.77 -2.31 27.10
N ARG A 2 9.10 -3.26 27.74
CA ARG A 2 8.37 -4.36 27.11
C ARG A 2 6.88 -4.01 27.02
N VAL A 3 6.17 -4.51 26.01
CA VAL A 3 4.77 -4.16 25.74
C VAL A 3 3.83 -5.16 26.41
N GLY A 4 2.95 -4.69 27.30
CA GLY A 4 1.78 -5.46 27.74
C GLY A 4 2.05 -6.86 28.31
N GLY A 5 3.18 -7.06 29.01
CA GLY A 5 3.54 -8.37 29.58
C GLY A 5 4.16 -9.36 28.58
N THR A 6 4.33 -8.97 27.32
CA THR A 6 5.04 -9.76 26.29
C THR A 6 6.54 -9.46 26.28
N ASP A 7 7.33 -10.29 25.61
CA ASP A 7 8.75 -10.01 25.35
C ASP A 7 8.98 -9.00 24.21
N MET A 8 7.91 -8.50 23.58
CA MET A 8 8.00 -7.51 22.52
C MET A 8 8.56 -6.17 23.04
N HIS A 9 9.67 -5.73 22.43
CA HIS A 9 10.20 -4.39 22.65
C HIS A 9 9.29 -3.33 22.03
N VAL A 10 9.13 -2.19 22.72
CA VAL A 10 8.38 -1.02 22.20
C VAL A 10 8.91 -0.59 20.82
N VAL A 11 10.22 -0.67 20.60
CA VAL A 11 10.84 -0.37 19.31
C VAL A 11 10.30 -1.26 18.19
N THR A 12 10.16 -2.56 18.43
CA THR A 12 9.59 -3.51 17.47
C THR A 12 8.13 -3.20 17.18
N LEU A 13 7.34 -2.84 18.20
CA LEU A 13 5.95 -2.42 18.01
C LEU A 13 5.84 -1.17 17.12
N VAL A 14 6.69 -0.17 17.36
CA VAL A 14 6.74 1.05 16.53
C VAL A 14 7.06 0.69 15.08
N PHE A 15 8.01 -0.21 14.84
CA PHE A 15 8.31 -0.68 13.49
C PHE A 15 7.13 -1.40 12.82
N ILE A 16 6.45 -2.30 13.54
CA ILE A 16 5.25 -2.98 13.01
C ILE A 16 4.17 -1.97 12.60
N ILE A 17 3.93 -0.93 13.43
CA ILE A 17 2.96 0.12 13.10
C ILE A 17 3.40 0.87 11.83
N LEU A 18 4.67 1.26 11.74
CA LEU A 18 5.21 1.92 10.54
C LEU A 18 5.08 1.02 9.31
N GLU A 19 5.40 -0.26 9.41
CA GLU A 19 5.30 -1.24 8.34
C GLU A 19 3.86 -1.43 7.87
N LEU A 20 2.88 -1.46 8.79
CA LEU A 20 1.47 -1.53 8.45
C LEU A 20 1.03 -0.27 7.70
N ILE A 21 1.44 0.92 8.14
CA ILE A 21 1.14 2.18 7.42
C ILE A 21 1.74 2.14 6.01
N MET A 22 3.01 1.73 5.89
CA MET A 22 3.68 1.57 4.59
C MET A 22 2.94 0.56 3.72
N PHE A 23 2.56 -0.60 4.26
CA PHE A 23 1.83 -1.63 3.54
C PHE A 23 0.49 -1.13 3.01
N VAL A 24 -0.31 -0.48 3.86
CA VAL A 24 -1.63 0.06 3.50
C VAL A 24 -1.50 1.09 2.37
N TYR A 25 -0.56 2.04 2.49
CA TYR A 25 -0.31 3.02 1.44
C TYR A 25 0.07 2.35 0.11
N GLN A 26 1.03 1.42 0.15
CA GLN A 26 1.52 0.72 -1.04
C GLN A 26 0.44 -0.16 -1.67
N PHE A 27 -0.44 -0.74 -0.84
CA PHE A 27 -1.55 -1.58 -1.27
C PHE A 27 -2.61 -0.77 -2.01
N PHE A 28 -3.06 0.35 -1.44
CA PHE A 28 -4.02 1.22 -2.12
C PHE A 28 -3.46 1.81 -3.41
N TYR A 29 -2.18 2.17 -3.45
CA TYR A 29 -1.54 2.62 -4.69
C TYR A 29 -1.49 1.50 -5.74
N TYR A 30 -1.21 0.26 -5.33
CA TYR A 30 -1.24 -0.88 -6.25
C TYR A 30 -2.64 -1.14 -6.80
N LEU A 31 -3.71 -0.99 -5.98
CA LEU A 31 -5.08 -1.12 -6.45
C LEU A 31 -5.45 -0.08 -7.52
N SER A 32 -4.91 1.14 -7.43
CA SER A 32 -5.11 2.15 -8.48
C SER A 32 -4.22 1.92 -9.71
N HIS A 33 -3.08 1.23 -9.57
CA HIS A 33 -2.11 0.96 -10.65
C HIS A 33 -1.73 -0.53 -10.75
N PRO A 34 -2.68 -1.44 -11.08
CA PRO A 34 -2.44 -2.89 -11.03
C PRO A 34 -1.39 -3.39 -12.04
N ARG A 35 -0.99 -2.55 -13.01
CA ARG A 35 0.08 -2.87 -13.97
C ARG A 35 1.49 -2.80 -13.35
N ASP A 36 1.67 -2.10 -12.21
CA ASP A 36 2.97 -2.01 -11.53
C ASP A 36 3.29 -3.27 -10.72
N LYS A 37 3.65 -4.35 -11.44
CA LYS A 37 3.96 -5.66 -10.83
C LYS A 37 5.09 -5.60 -9.81
N ARG A 38 6.00 -4.62 -9.90
CA ARG A 38 7.09 -4.44 -8.91
C ARG A 38 6.55 -4.18 -7.52
N ARG A 39 5.50 -3.36 -7.43
CA ARG A 39 4.85 -3.03 -6.17
C ARG A 39 4.14 -4.23 -5.58
N LEU A 40 3.52 -5.07 -6.41
CA LEU A 40 2.96 -6.34 -5.95
C LEU A 40 4.03 -7.21 -5.27
N TYR A 41 5.20 -7.37 -5.90
CA TYR A 41 6.27 -8.16 -5.31
C TYR A 41 6.84 -7.51 -4.04
N TYR A 42 6.89 -6.17 -3.98
CA TYR A 42 7.29 -5.43 -2.78
C TYR A 42 6.27 -5.55 -1.64
N LEU A 43 4.97 -5.58 -1.94
CA LEU A 43 3.93 -5.84 -0.95
C LEU A 43 4.10 -7.23 -0.32
N GLY A 44 4.47 -8.24 -1.11
CA GLY A 44 4.85 -9.55 -0.58
C GLY A 44 6.03 -9.46 0.39
N LEU A 45 7.03 -8.64 0.06
CA LEU A 45 8.21 -8.40 0.90
C LEU A 45 7.82 -7.73 2.24
N LEU A 46 6.99 -6.68 2.19
CA LEU A 46 6.46 -6.02 3.40
C LEU A 46 5.62 -6.98 4.25
N LEU A 47 4.82 -7.85 3.63
CA LEU A 47 4.01 -8.83 4.36
C LEU A 47 4.89 -9.83 5.12
N PHE A 48 5.96 -10.31 4.51
CA PHE A 48 6.93 -11.17 5.19
C PHE A 48 7.66 -10.43 6.32
N LEU A 49 8.01 -9.15 6.14
CA LEU A 49 8.61 -8.32 7.18
C LEU A 49 7.70 -8.18 8.41
N ILE A 50 6.44 -7.78 8.18
CA ILE A 50 5.43 -7.64 9.23
C ILE A 50 5.23 -8.97 9.94
N SER A 51 5.09 -10.06 9.19
CA SER A 51 4.91 -11.41 9.73
C SER A 51 6.10 -11.83 10.60
N LYS A 52 7.33 -11.53 10.16
CA LYS A 52 8.56 -11.77 10.92
C LYS A 52 8.58 -10.95 12.20
N ASN A 53 8.33 -9.65 12.14
CA ASN A 53 8.41 -8.76 13.29
C ASN A 53 7.35 -9.10 14.35
N ILE A 54 6.13 -9.45 13.91
CA ILE A 54 5.08 -10.00 14.79
C ILE A 54 5.57 -11.32 15.42
N ALA A 55 6.00 -12.29 14.61
CA ALA A 55 6.45 -13.59 15.10
C ALA A 55 7.59 -13.46 16.12
N SER A 56 8.62 -12.66 15.84
CA SER A 56 9.75 -12.45 16.75
C SER A 56 9.39 -11.63 17.99
N GLY A 57 8.33 -10.83 17.95
CA GLY A 57 7.87 -10.06 19.09
C GLY A 57 7.02 -10.88 20.07
N PHE A 58 6.27 -11.85 19.55
CA PHE A 58 5.44 -12.75 20.36
C PHE A 58 6.14 -14.04 20.77
N PHE A 59 7.14 -14.48 20.01
CA PHE A 59 7.79 -15.77 20.22
C PHE A 59 9.32 -15.65 20.27
N PRO A 60 9.98 -16.44 21.13
CA PRO A 60 9.39 -17.38 22.10
C PRO A 60 8.83 -16.66 23.35
N ASP A 61 7.74 -17.17 23.92
CA ASP A 61 7.19 -16.81 25.22
C ASP A 61 7.04 -18.09 26.06
N PRO A 62 7.87 -18.27 27.12
CA PRO A 62 7.79 -19.42 28.01
C PRO A 62 6.46 -19.55 28.77
N ASN A 63 5.68 -18.49 28.89
CA ASN A 63 4.39 -18.50 29.60
C ASN A 63 3.25 -19.07 28.73
N LEU A 64 3.46 -19.15 27.41
CA LEU A 64 2.51 -19.76 26.47
C LEU A 64 2.69 -21.28 26.48
N SER A 65 1.71 -22.00 27.04
CA SER A 65 1.68 -23.47 27.06
C SER A 65 1.44 -24.10 25.67
N THR A 66 0.83 -23.33 24.75
CA THR A 66 0.61 -23.75 23.37
C THR A 66 0.88 -22.58 22.41
N PRO A 67 1.68 -22.76 21.34
CA PRO A 67 2.36 -24.00 20.95
C PRO A 67 3.63 -24.28 21.79
N PRO A 68 4.18 -25.51 21.77
CA PRO A 68 5.41 -25.85 22.50
C PRO A 68 6.57 -24.90 22.18
N ILE A 69 7.47 -24.66 23.14
CA ILE A 69 8.55 -23.67 23.01
C ILE A 69 9.41 -23.87 21.76
N VAL A 70 9.67 -25.13 21.37
CA VAL A 70 10.42 -25.48 20.15
C VAL A 70 9.70 -25.01 18.89
N VAL A 71 8.37 -25.14 18.86
CA VAL A 71 7.53 -24.68 17.74
C VAL A 71 7.51 -23.16 17.69
N GLN A 72 7.46 -22.49 18.85
CA GLN A 72 7.55 -21.03 18.92
C GLN A 72 8.87 -20.51 18.32
N TYR A 73 10.00 -21.13 18.68
CA TYR A 73 11.29 -20.82 18.08
C TYR A 73 11.31 -21.09 16.57
N ALA A 74 10.75 -22.22 16.12
CA ALA A 74 10.65 -22.52 14.69
C ALA A 74 9.83 -21.46 13.93
N ILE A 75 8.76 -20.94 14.53
CA ILE A 75 7.96 -19.84 13.95
C ILE A 75 8.78 -18.54 13.89
N ALA A 76 9.40 -18.13 15.01
CA ALA A 76 10.15 -16.88 15.11
C ALA A 76 11.32 -16.84 14.12
N TYR A 77 12.14 -17.90 14.08
CA TYR A 77 13.28 -17.98 13.16
C TYR A 77 12.84 -18.28 11.72
N GLY A 78 11.86 -19.17 11.52
CA GLY A 78 11.38 -19.58 10.21
C GLY A 78 10.84 -18.42 9.38
N MET A 79 10.14 -17.46 9.99
CA MET A 79 9.66 -16.26 9.28
C MET A 79 10.81 -15.41 8.73
N GLY A 80 11.92 -15.29 9.48
CA GLY A 80 13.12 -14.61 8.98
C GLY A 80 13.74 -15.31 7.77
N PHE A 81 13.74 -16.65 7.76
CA PHE A 81 14.20 -17.43 6.62
C PHE A 81 13.31 -17.29 5.39
N LEU A 82 11.99 -17.36 5.57
CA LEU A 82 11.04 -17.18 4.46
C LEU A 82 11.19 -15.81 3.82
N MET A 83 11.38 -14.77 4.64
CA MET A 83 11.69 -13.43 4.18
C MET A 83 13.01 -13.38 3.37
N GLY A 84 14.09 -13.91 3.94
CA GLY A 84 15.40 -14.01 3.27
C GLY A 84 15.34 -14.77 1.94
N ALA A 85 14.59 -15.88 1.91
CA ALA A 85 14.38 -16.73 0.75
C ALA A 85 13.58 -16.03 -0.37
N TYR A 86 12.73 -15.06 -0.03
CA TYR A 86 11.93 -14.35 -1.01
C TYR A 86 12.73 -13.29 -1.79
N PHE A 87 13.85 -12.76 -1.25
CA PHE A 87 14.62 -11.70 -1.92
C PHE A 87 15.08 -12.06 -3.35
N PRO A 88 15.69 -13.21 -3.64
CA PRO A 88 16.13 -13.53 -5.00
C PRO A 88 14.96 -13.62 -5.99
N PHE A 89 13.80 -14.12 -5.53
CA PHE A 89 12.58 -14.14 -6.33
C PHE A 89 12.06 -12.73 -6.59
N TYR A 90 12.03 -11.89 -5.57
CA TYR A 90 11.69 -10.47 -5.69
C TYR A 90 12.60 -9.77 -6.70
N PHE A 91 13.93 -9.93 -6.62
CA PHE A 91 14.86 -9.33 -7.57
C PHE A 91 14.70 -9.87 -9.00
N TYR A 92 14.50 -11.18 -9.16
CA TYR A 92 14.23 -11.81 -10.44
C TYR A 92 12.98 -11.23 -11.10
N LYS A 93 11.88 -11.08 -10.35
CA LYS A 93 10.58 -10.66 -10.91
C LYS A 93 10.37 -9.16 -10.97
N ALA A 94 10.76 -8.42 -9.94
CA ALA A 94 10.57 -6.97 -9.88
C ALA A 94 11.55 -6.22 -10.79
N PHE A 95 12.81 -6.66 -10.85
CA PHE A 95 13.84 -6.00 -11.64
C PHE A 95 14.24 -6.79 -12.88
N GLU A 96 13.55 -7.89 -13.19
CA GLU A 96 13.78 -8.72 -14.38
C GLU A 96 15.27 -9.10 -14.51
N LEU A 97 15.88 -9.51 -13.40
CA LEU A 97 17.26 -9.97 -13.34
C LEU A 97 17.31 -11.46 -13.71
N ASN A 98 17.29 -11.78 -15.00
CA ASN A 98 17.12 -13.15 -15.50
C ASN A 98 18.19 -14.14 -15.04
N ARG A 99 19.41 -13.68 -14.74
CA ARG A 99 20.48 -14.52 -14.16
C ARG A 99 20.09 -15.12 -12.80
N LEU A 100 19.21 -14.45 -12.06
CA LEU A 100 18.72 -14.94 -10.78
C LEU A 100 17.63 -16.00 -10.92
N ARG A 101 17.12 -16.29 -12.13
CA ARG A 101 16.00 -17.23 -12.30
C ARG A 101 16.25 -18.59 -11.64
N TRP A 102 17.43 -19.17 -11.88
CA TRP A 102 17.77 -20.47 -11.29
C TRP A 102 17.91 -20.39 -9.77
N HIS A 103 18.60 -19.36 -9.29
CA HIS A 103 18.77 -19.13 -7.84
C HIS A 103 17.41 -18.94 -7.15
N ALA A 104 16.51 -18.15 -7.74
CA ALA A 104 15.19 -17.86 -7.19
C ALA A 104 14.25 -19.07 -7.18
N LEU A 105 14.27 -19.90 -8.22
CA LEU A 105 13.31 -21.00 -8.37
C LEU A 105 13.81 -22.33 -7.78
N TYR A 106 15.11 -22.57 -7.83
CA TYR A 106 15.70 -23.87 -7.45
C TYR A 106 16.77 -23.72 -6.38
N GLY A 107 17.65 -22.74 -6.53
CA GLY A 107 18.78 -22.58 -5.62
C GLY A 107 18.36 -22.22 -4.19
N VAL A 108 17.42 -21.30 -3.99
CA VAL A 108 16.90 -20.94 -2.67
C VAL A 108 16.20 -22.13 -2.00
N PRO A 109 15.26 -22.85 -2.65
CA PRO A 109 14.71 -24.08 -2.08
C PRO A 109 15.78 -25.10 -1.70
N LEU A 110 16.78 -25.31 -2.56
CA LEU A 110 17.79 -26.37 -2.38
C LEU A 110 18.86 -26.04 -1.34
N PHE A 111 19.30 -24.78 -1.24
CA PHE A 111 20.46 -24.38 -0.42
C PHE A 111 20.10 -23.49 0.77
N ILE A 112 18.87 -22.97 0.86
CA ILE A 112 18.39 -22.20 2.02
C ILE A 112 17.30 -22.97 2.75
N LEU A 113 16.18 -23.26 2.07
CA LEU A 113 15.01 -23.81 2.75
C LEU A 113 15.20 -25.29 3.13
N LEU A 114 15.66 -26.13 2.20
CA LEU A 114 15.83 -27.56 2.44
C LEU A 114 16.88 -27.87 3.52
N PRO A 115 18.10 -27.28 3.51
CA PRO A 115 19.09 -27.56 4.54
C PRO A 115 18.59 -27.14 5.91
N PHE A 116 17.95 -25.97 6.02
CA PHE A 116 17.36 -25.54 7.28
C PHE A 116 16.25 -26.51 7.73
N ALA A 117 15.29 -26.84 6.86
CA ALA A 117 14.15 -27.71 7.19
C ALA A 117 14.55 -29.15 7.55
N VAL A 118 15.72 -29.63 7.09
CA VAL A 118 16.20 -31.00 7.35
C VAL A 118 17.20 -31.03 8.51
N ILE A 119 18.23 -30.18 8.46
CA ILE A 119 19.34 -30.22 9.43
C ILE A 119 18.87 -29.74 10.80
N PHE A 120 18.06 -28.67 10.87
CA PHE A 120 17.60 -28.13 12.14
C PHE A 120 16.80 -29.17 12.96
N PRO A 121 15.72 -29.81 12.44
CA PRO A 121 14.99 -30.80 13.24
C PRO A 121 15.83 -32.02 13.60
N LEU A 122 16.66 -32.51 12.67
CA LEU A 122 17.52 -33.67 12.94
C LEU A 122 18.52 -33.39 14.05
N LYS A 123 19.18 -32.22 14.01
CA LYS A 123 20.12 -31.84 15.06
C LYS A 123 19.44 -31.56 16.38
N PHE A 124 18.24 -30.98 16.36
CA PHE A 124 17.46 -30.78 17.58
C PHE A 124 17.08 -32.11 18.24
N VAL A 125 16.62 -33.10 17.46
CA VAL A 125 16.26 -34.44 17.99
C VAL A 125 17.49 -35.18 18.52
N TYR A 126 18.65 -35.02 17.89
CA TYR A 126 19.88 -35.71 18.27
C TYR A 126 20.56 -35.08 19.50
N ASP A 127 20.73 -33.76 19.52
CA ASP A 127 21.47 -33.06 20.59
C ASP A 127 20.56 -32.61 21.75
N GLY A 128 19.25 -32.47 21.53
CA GLY A 128 18.32 -31.84 22.47
C GLY A 128 18.54 -30.33 22.69
N ASP A 129 19.55 -29.77 22.02
CA ASP A 129 20.00 -28.40 22.15
C ASP A 129 19.58 -27.57 20.93
N ILE A 130 18.78 -26.54 21.17
CA ILE A 130 18.28 -25.66 20.13
C ILE A 130 19.37 -24.78 19.51
N ASP A 131 20.36 -24.36 20.29
CA ASP A 131 21.43 -23.49 19.80
C ASP A 131 22.34 -24.26 18.83
N HIS A 132 22.65 -25.51 19.15
CA HIS A 132 23.34 -26.40 18.23
C HIS A 132 22.51 -26.63 16.96
N ALA A 133 21.22 -26.94 17.08
CA ALA A 133 20.36 -27.16 15.93
C ALA A 133 20.34 -25.94 14.97
N ILE A 134 20.27 -24.73 15.52
CA ILE A 134 20.32 -23.47 14.76
C ILE A 134 21.67 -23.34 14.06
N ASN A 135 22.77 -23.42 14.80
CA ASN A 135 24.12 -23.18 14.27
C ASN A 135 24.46 -24.12 13.09
N TYR A 136 24.19 -25.41 13.23
CA TYR A 136 24.44 -26.38 12.16
C TYR A 136 23.49 -26.21 10.98
N GLY A 137 22.21 -25.94 11.24
CA GLY A 137 21.21 -25.69 10.19
C GLY A 137 21.51 -24.42 9.37
N MET A 138 22.28 -23.49 9.91
CA MET A 138 22.60 -22.20 9.30
C MET A 138 23.84 -22.20 8.41
N VAL A 139 24.74 -23.18 8.50
CA VAL A 139 26.02 -23.15 7.78
C VAL A 139 25.84 -23.06 6.26
N ILE A 140 25.01 -23.94 5.67
CA ILE A 140 24.78 -23.97 4.22
C ILE A 140 23.99 -22.72 3.77
N PRO A 141 22.86 -22.34 4.43
CA PRO A 141 22.15 -21.11 4.09
C PRO A 141 23.02 -19.85 4.16
N ALA A 142 23.91 -19.74 5.15
CA ALA A 142 24.79 -18.59 5.31
C ALA A 142 25.80 -18.47 4.16
N ALA A 143 26.47 -19.58 3.81
CA ALA A 143 27.41 -19.61 2.69
C ALA A 143 26.71 -19.26 1.37
N TYR A 144 25.50 -19.80 1.16
CA TYR A 144 24.75 -19.55 -0.06
C TYR A 144 24.16 -18.13 -0.13
N ALA A 145 23.81 -17.52 1.01
CA ALA A 145 23.40 -16.12 1.05
C ALA A 145 24.47 -15.17 0.50
N LEU A 146 25.76 -15.44 0.76
CA LEU A 146 26.87 -14.68 0.18
C LEU A 146 26.94 -14.83 -1.35
N VAL A 147 26.72 -16.05 -1.86
CA VAL A 147 26.63 -16.31 -3.31
C VAL A 147 25.47 -15.53 -3.92
N LEU A 148 24.31 -15.47 -3.25
CA LEU A 148 23.16 -14.70 -3.71
C LEU A 148 23.45 -13.20 -3.74
N LEU A 149 24.04 -12.64 -2.69
CA LEU A 149 24.42 -11.23 -2.67
C LEU A 149 25.34 -10.88 -3.83
N TYR A 150 26.41 -11.68 -4.02
CA TYR A 150 27.32 -11.51 -5.14
C TYR A 150 26.60 -11.59 -6.50
N THR A 151 25.73 -12.59 -6.67
CA THR A 151 25.01 -12.80 -7.94
C THR A 151 24.00 -11.69 -8.22
N ILE A 152 23.31 -11.18 -7.20
CA ILE A 152 22.40 -10.03 -7.32
C ILE A 152 23.21 -8.80 -7.75
N GLN A 153 24.32 -8.51 -7.06
CA GLN A 153 25.19 -7.38 -7.40
C GLN A 153 25.68 -7.44 -8.84
N GLN A 154 26.21 -8.58 -9.28
CA GLN A 154 26.66 -8.79 -10.67
C GLN A 154 25.51 -8.63 -11.67
N SER A 155 24.33 -9.14 -11.34
CA SER A 155 23.15 -9.03 -12.21
C SER A 155 22.67 -7.58 -12.37
N ILE A 156 22.74 -6.78 -11.29
CA ILE A 156 22.43 -5.34 -11.33
C ILE A 156 23.47 -4.63 -12.21
N GLN A 157 24.76 -4.85 -11.94
CA GLN A 157 25.84 -4.21 -12.69
C GLN A 157 25.74 -4.49 -14.19
N ASP A 158 25.52 -5.74 -14.58
CA ASP A 158 25.43 -6.10 -16.00
C ASP A 158 24.19 -5.57 -16.70
N LYS A 159 23.05 -5.49 -15.99
CA LYS A 159 21.81 -4.96 -16.57
C LYS A 159 21.86 -3.45 -16.81
N TYR A 160 22.49 -2.71 -15.90
CA TYR A 160 22.52 -1.24 -15.93
C TYR A 160 23.86 -0.66 -16.38
N LYS A 161 24.82 -1.50 -16.81
CA LYS A 161 26.20 -1.14 -17.18
C LYS A 161 26.31 0.01 -18.18
N LYS A 162 25.35 0.12 -19.11
CA LYS A 162 25.39 1.08 -20.23
C LYS A 162 24.87 2.48 -19.87
N ASP A 163 24.19 2.64 -18.74
CA ASP A 163 23.64 3.93 -18.32
C ASP A 163 23.68 4.05 -16.79
N ILE A 164 24.85 4.41 -16.26
CA ILE A 164 25.06 4.60 -14.81
C ILE A 164 24.26 5.81 -14.27
N GLN A 165 23.84 6.73 -15.15
CA GLN A 165 22.93 7.83 -14.79
C GLN A 165 21.46 7.40 -14.77
N ASP A 166 21.14 6.18 -15.18
CA ASP A 166 19.79 5.64 -15.07
C ASP A 166 19.37 5.66 -13.60
N ARG A 167 18.36 6.47 -13.28
CA ARG A 167 17.76 6.56 -11.94
C ARG A 167 17.33 5.18 -11.43
N ARG A 168 16.98 4.25 -12.33
CA ARG A 168 16.62 2.88 -11.98
C ARG A 168 17.80 2.13 -11.36
N PHE A 169 19.04 2.38 -11.79
CA PHE A 169 20.22 1.77 -11.17
C PHE A 169 20.33 2.12 -9.69
N PHE A 170 20.13 3.41 -9.35
CA PHE A 170 20.12 3.86 -7.95
C PHE A 170 18.96 3.25 -7.15
N GLU A 171 17.76 3.17 -7.73
CA GLU A 171 16.61 2.52 -7.09
C GLU A 171 16.92 1.04 -6.77
N VAL A 172 17.38 0.26 -7.75
CA VAL A 172 17.67 -1.17 -7.55
C VAL A 172 18.84 -1.37 -6.57
N THR A 173 19.85 -0.50 -6.62
CA THR A 173 21.01 -0.57 -5.71
C THR A 173 20.61 -0.24 -4.27
N ALA A 174 19.79 0.79 -4.04
CA ALA A 174 19.28 1.10 -2.71
C ALA A 174 18.46 -0.06 -2.14
N VAL A 175 17.65 -0.70 -2.99
CA VAL A 175 16.89 -1.90 -2.62
C VAL A 175 17.85 -3.06 -2.29
N TYR A 176 18.92 -3.26 -3.07
CA TYR A 176 19.96 -4.26 -2.77
C TYR A 176 20.62 -4.01 -1.41
N LEU A 177 21.04 -2.77 -1.13
CA LEU A 177 21.66 -2.41 0.15
C LEU A 177 20.73 -2.64 1.35
N ALA A 178 19.42 -2.41 1.19
CA ALA A 178 18.43 -2.71 2.22
C ALA A 178 18.31 -4.20 2.54
N VAL A 179 18.69 -5.09 1.60
CA VAL A 179 18.66 -6.54 1.77
C VAL A 179 19.95 -7.10 2.36
N VAL A 180 21.09 -6.45 2.15
CA VAL A 180 22.39 -6.93 2.65
C VAL A 180 22.38 -7.28 4.16
N PRO A 181 21.77 -6.47 5.05
CA PRO A 181 21.60 -6.83 6.46
C PRO A 181 20.94 -8.18 6.75
N TRP A 182 20.10 -8.67 5.84
CA TRP A 182 19.43 -9.95 6.01
C TRP A 182 20.39 -11.13 5.79
N ALA A 183 21.42 -10.95 4.96
CA ALA A 183 22.45 -11.96 4.78
C ALA A 183 23.36 -12.11 6.01
N SER A 184 23.39 -11.10 6.91
CA SER A 184 24.11 -11.20 8.19
C SER A 184 23.29 -11.84 9.31
N LEU A 185 22.04 -12.26 9.07
CA LEU A 185 21.24 -12.95 10.10
C LEU A 185 21.91 -14.21 10.66
N PRO A 186 22.52 -15.10 9.84
CA PRO A 186 23.25 -16.25 10.38
C PRO A 186 24.42 -15.84 11.28
N PHE A 187 25.06 -14.71 10.99
CA PHE A 187 26.11 -14.15 11.83
C PHE A 187 25.54 -13.65 13.17
N PHE A 188 24.43 -12.91 13.14
CA PHE A 188 23.77 -12.45 14.37
C PHE A 188 23.29 -13.60 15.25
N ALA A 189 22.75 -14.67 14.64
CA ALA A 189 22.36 -15.88 15.34
C ALA A 189 23.56 -16.58 15.98
N PHE A 190 24.67 -16.75 15.25
CA PHE A 190 25.88 -17.40 15.75
C PHE A 190 26.51 -16.65 16.94
N PHE A 191 26.59 -15.32 16.86
CA PHE A 191 27.18 -14.48 17.91
C PHE A 191 26.20 -14.03 18.99
N ARG A 192 24.94 -14.49 18.95
CA ARG A 192 23.88 -14.14 19.92
C ARG A 192 23.70 -12.63 20.09
N ILE A 193 23.80 -11.89 18.98
CA ILE A 193 23.63 -10.44 19.01
C ILE A 193 22.18 -10.12 19.39
N HIS A 194 21.98 -9.13 20.25
CA HIS A 194 20.65 -8.72 20.69
C HIS A 194 19.74 -8.36 19.51
N GLN A 195 18.45 -8.67 19.63
CA GLN A 195 17.45 -8.49 18.56
C GLN A 195 17.24 -7.03 18.12
N VAL A 196 17.52 -6.05 19.00
CA VAL A 196 17.27 -4.62 18.71
C VAL A 196 18.17 -4.10 17.57
N PRO A 197 19.50 -4.28 17.60
CA PRO A 197 20.38 -3.97 16.47
C PRO A 197 19.93 -4.57 15.13
N GLU A 198 19.51 -5.84 15.14
CA GLU A 198 19.01 -6.53 13.95
C GLU A 198 17.73 -5.85 13.41
N ALA A 199 16.76 -5.58 14.28
CA ALA A 199 15.51 -4.92 13.91
C ALA A 199 15.74 -3.52 13.34
N LEU A 200 16.63 -2.72 13.97
CA LEU A 200 17.00 -1.39 13.47
C LEU A 200 17.60 -1.48 12.07
N LEU A 201 18.59 -2.35 11.88
CA LEU A 201 19.33 -2.47 10.63
C LEU A 201 18.43 -2.95 9.48
N THR A 202 17.57 -3.93 9.74
CA THR A 202 16.67 -4.50 8.73
C THR A 202 15.53 -3.55 8.36
N ASN A 203 14.92 -2.86 9.33
CA ASN A 203 13.77 -1.99 9.07
C ASN A 203 14.13 -0.66 8.40
N VAL A 204 15.31 -0.10 8.66
CA VAL A 204 15.79 1.13 7.99
C VAL A 204 15.85 0.94 6.47
N GLY A 205 16.30 -0.22 6.01
CA GLY A 205 16.32 -0.54 4.58
C GLY A 205 14.94 -0.48 3.93
N PHE A 206 13.91 -1.01 4.59
CA PHE A 206 12.53 -0.99 4.09
C PHE A 206 11.92 0.41 4.08
N ILE A 207 12.23 1.24 5.08
CA ILE A 207 11.81 2.64 5.09
C ILE A 207 12.40 3.36 3.85
N VAL A 208 13.68 3.15 3.56
CA VAL A 208 14.33 3.73 2.36
C VAL A 208 13.63 3.27 1.09
N ILE A 209 13.35 1.96 0.94
CA ILE A 209 12.65 1.42 -0.23
C ILE A 209 11.25 2.04 -0.36
N THR A 210 10.48 2.13 0.72
CA THR A 210 9.14 2.74 0.69
C THR A 210 9.22 4.20 0.27
N VAL A 211 10.17 4.98 0.79
CA VAL A 211 10.35 6.39 0.40
C VAL A 211 10.67 6.50 -1.10
N LEU A 212 11.48 5.59 -1.65
CA LEU A 212 11.74 5.55 -3.09
C LEU A 212 10.47 5.26 -3.90
N PHE A 213 9.65 4.29 -3.47
CA PHE A 213 8.36 4.00 -4.11
C PHE A 213 7.39 5.18 -4.03
N ILE A 214 7.32 5.88 -2.88
CA ILE A 214 6.48 7.07 -2.72
C ILE A 214 6.93 8.18 -3.67
N ARG A 215 8.24 8.50 -3.69
CA ARG A 215 8.79 9.53 -4.59
C ARG A 215 8.53 9.21 -6.05
N ARG A 216 8.67 7.95 -6.43
CA ARG A 216 8.35 7.46 -7.76
C ARG A 216 6.86 7.64 -8.08
N SER A 217 5.98 7.22 -7.18
CA SER A 217 4.52 7.35 -7.32
C SER A 217 4.08 8.80 -7.53
N ILE A 218 4.65 9.74 -6.76
CA ILE A 218 4.36 11.17 -6.90
C ILE A 218 4.81 11.69 -8.27
N ARG A 219 6.00 11.28 -8.72
CA ARG A 219 6.52 11.68 -10.03
C ARG A 219 5.67 11.15 -11.17
N GLU A 220 5.34 9.85 -11.16
CA GLU A 220 4.51 9.22 -12.19
C GLU A 220 3.12 9.90 -12.26
N SER A 221 2.50 10.15 -11.10
CA SER A 221 1.22 10.88 -11.03
C SER A 221 1.32 12.32 -11.58
N ARG A 222 2.43 13.02 -11.34
CA ARG A 222 2.67 14.36 -11.90
C ARG A 222 2.86 14.32 -13.41
N GLU A 223 3.62 13.35 -13.92
CA GLU A 223 3.85 13.16 -15.36
C GLU A 223 2.53 12.84 -16.09
N GLU A 224 1.68 11.98 -15.51
CA GLU A 224 0.34 11.69 -16.03
C GLU A 224 -0.55 12.94 -16.04
N TYR A 225 -0.54 13.72 -14.96
CA TYR A 225 -1.28 14.99 -14.89
C TYR A 225 -0.81 15.99 -15.95
N GLU A 226 0.49 16.16 -16.13
CA GLU A 226 1.06 17.03 -17.17
C GLU A 226 0.70 16.56 -18.59
N GLN A 227 0.63 15.24 -18.82
CA GLN A 227 0.17 14.68 -20.10
C GLN A 227 -1.31 14.96 -20.34
N LEU A 228 -2.16 14.80 -19.33
CA LEU A 228 -3.58 15.13 -19.42
C LEU A 228 -3.81 16.61 -19.72
N LEU A 229 -3.03 17.51 -19.08
CA LEU A 229 -3.06 18.94 -19.39
C LEU A 229 -2.65 19.24 -20.83
N LYS A 230 -1.62 18.55 -21.35
CA LYS A 230 -1.20 18.68 -22.75
C LYS A 230 -2.26 18.17 -23.74
N LEU A 231 -2.95 17.09 -23.41
CA LEU A 231 -4.06 16.58 -24.23
C LEU A 231 -5.26 17.54 -24.20
N ALA A 232 -5.61 18.04 -23.02
CA ALA A 232 -6.68 19.02 -22.84
C ALA A 232 -6.38 20.36 -23.53
N SER A 233 -5.11 20.75 -23.63
CA SER A 233 -4.70 21.98 -24.34
C SER A 233 -4.55 21.78 -25.85
N ALA A 234 -4.14 20.57 -26.29
CA ALA A 234 -4.02 20.24 -27.71
C ALA A 234 -5.39 20.08 -28.41
N ASP A 235 -6.45 19.76 -27.67
CA ASP A 235 -7.82 19.62 -28.21
C ASP A 235 -8.52 20.97 -28.50
N GLY A 236 -7.80 22.09 -28.40
CA GLY A 236 -8.15 23.36 -29.03
C GLY A 236 -9.48 24.03 -28.61
N SER A 237 -10.24 23.47 -27.68
CA SER A 237 -11.51 24.06 -27.26
C SER A 237 -11.79 23.84 -25.77
N ASP A 238 -11.99 24.95 -25.06
CA ASP A 238 -12.77 25.07 -23.83
C ASP A 238 -12.21 24.46 -22.52
N SER A 239 -11.27 23.52 -22.56
CA SER A 239 -10.81 22.82 -21.33
C SER A 239 -9.85 23.62 -20.43
N LEU A 240 -8.89 24.35 -21.00
CA LEU A 240 -8.01 25.25 -20.23
C LEU A 240 -8.81 26.42 -19.61
N SER A 241 -9.77 26.94 -20.36
CA SER A 241 -10.67 28.01 -19.87
C SER A 241 -11.56 27.52 -18.72
N LYS A 242 -12.02 26.26 -18.78
CA LYS A 242 -12.77 25.61 -17.70
C LYS A 242 -11.94 25.39 -16.45
N LEU A 243 -10.64 25.09 -16.57
CA LEU A 243 -9.75 24.92 -15.41
C LEU A 243 -9.49 26.27 -14.72
N ASP A 244 -9.21 27.32 -15.48
CA ASP A 244 -9.07 28.68 -14.93
C ASP A 244 -10.37 29.16 -14.26
N LEU A 245 -11.53 28.84 -14.86
CA LEU A 245 -12.85 29.11 -14.27
C LEU A 245 -13.08 28.33 -12.96
N ILE A 246 -12.68 27.06 -12.91
CA ILE A 246 -12.80 26.23 -11.71
C ILE A 246 -11.87 26.77 -10.61
N GLU A 247 -10.64 27.16 -10.94
CA GLU A 247 -9.68 27.71 -9.97
C GLU A 247 -10.14 29.07 -9.44
N GLN A 248 -10.69 29.93 -10.31
CA GLN A 248 -11.35 31.17 -9.90
C GLN A 248 -12.59 30.92 -9.02
N MET A 249 -13.42 29.91 -9.35
CA MET A 249 -14.56 29.54 -8.53
C MET A 249 -14.13 29.01 -7.16
N ILE A 250 -13.09 28.18 -7.08
CA ILE A 250 -12.54 27.67 -5.82
C ILE A 250 -12.01 28.83 -4.96
N GLN A 251 -11.24 29.75 -5.54
CA GLN A 251 -10.75 30.93 -4.81
C GLN A 251 -11.88 31.84 -4.32
N GLN A 252 -12.94 32.00 -5.12
CA GLN A 252 -14.12 32.78 -4.72
C GLN A 252 -14.93 32.08 -3.61
N LEU A 253 -14.97 30.74 -3.61
CA LEU A 253 -15.63 29.94 -2.59
C LEU A 253 -14.84 29.92 -1.27
N GLU A 254 -13.51 29.92 -1.34
CA GLU A 254 -12.61 30.00 -0.20
C GLU A 254 -12.63 31.39 0.45
N ALA A 255 -12.73 32.47 -0.35
CA ALA A 255 -12.71 33.85 0.16
C ALA A 255 -14.03 34.31 0.82
N ASN A 256 -15.18 33.82 0.35
CA ASN A 256 -16.49 34.34 0.79
C ASN A 256 -17.30 33.38 1.65
N GLY A 257 -16.84 32.14 1.84
CA GLY A 257 -17.63 31.06 2.43
C GLY A 257 -18.78 30.65 1.51
N ILE A 258 -19.08 29.36 1.48
CA ILE A 258 -20.11 28.83 0.56
C ILE A 258 -21.49 29.26 1.06
N SER A 259 -22.15 30.17 0.33
CA SER A 259 -23.53 30.58 0.65
C SER A 259 -24.50 29.40 0.56
N PRO A 260 -25.62 29.39 1.33
CA PRO A 260 -26.61 28.32 1.29
C PRO A 260 -27.16 28.03 -0.12
N THR A 261 -27.23 29.06 -0.97
CA THR A 261 -27.65 28.93 -2.38
C THR A 261 -26.61 28.22 -3.24
N GLN A 262 -25.32 28.50 -3.03
CA GLN A 262 -24.24 27.82 -3.74
C GLN A 262 -24.09 26.36 -3.30
N ARG A 263 -24.23 26.08 -1.99
CA ARG A 263 -24.23 24.70 -1.46
C ARG A 263 -25.32 23.86 -2.10
N PHE A 264 -26.52 24.42 -2.21
CA PHE A 264 -27.64 23.76 -2.86
C PHE A 264 -27.35 23.41 -4.33
N GLU A 265 -26.81 24.36 -5.11
CA GLU A 265 -26.49 24.10 -6.52
C GLU A 265 -25.35 23.07 -6.69
N ILE A 266 -24.33 23.11 -5.82
CA ILE A 266 -23.25 22.11 -5.81
C ILE A 266 -23.81 20.71 -5.51
N ASN A 267 -24.63 20.57 -4.46
CA ASN A 267 -25.24 19.29 -4.11
C ASN A 267 -26.19 18.80 -5.20
N LEU A 268 -26.98 19.69 -5.80
CA LEU A 268 -27.86 19.36 -6.91
C LEU A 268 -27.09 18.92 -8.17
N SER A 269 -25.91 19.51 -8.40
CA SER A 269 -25.07 19.15 -9.56
C SER A 269 -24.39 17.79 -9.42
N THR A 270 -24.04 17.39 -8.19
CA THR A 270 -23.32 16.15 -7.86
C THR A 270 -24.23 14.94 -7.70
N VAL A 271 -25.52 15.14 -7.38
CA VAL A 271 -26.49 14.05 -7.40
C VAL A 271 -26.82 13.64 -8.84
N GLY A 272 -26.92 12.32 -9.08
CA GLY A 272 -27.14 11.69 -10.39
C GLY A 272 -28.53 11.90 -11.00
N LEU A 273 -29.05 13.13 -10.97
CA LEU A 273 -30.30 13.53 -11.58
C LEU A 273 -30.10 13.97 -13.03
N THR A 274 -31.13 13.79 -13.85
CA THR A 274 -31.18 14.33 -15.22
C THR A 274 -31.33 15.85 -15.20
N SER A 275 -31.01 16.52 -16.31
CA SER A 275 -31.15 17.98 -16.43
C SER A 275 -32.57 18.45 -16.11
N ARG A 276 -33.58 17.71 -16.58
CA ARG A 276 -35.00 18.03 -16.35
C ARG A 276 -35.42 17.85 -14.89
N GLU A 277 -34.92 16.82 -14.23
CA GLU A 277 -35.15 16.61 -12.80
C GLU A 277 -34.50 17.73 -11.96
N LYS A 278 -33.29 18.18 -12.32
CA LYS A 278 -32.61 19.31 -11.66
C LYS A 278 -33.40 20.62 -11.80
N GLU A 279 -33.92 20.93 -12.99
CA GLU A 279 -34.79 22.09 -13.22
C GLU A 279 -36.02 22.07 -12.29
N ILE A 280 -36.71 20.92 -12.22
CA ILE A 280 -37.89 20.75 -11.39
C ILE A 280 -37.55 20.92 -9.90
N VAL A 281 -36.43 20.35 -9.43
CA VAL A 281 -35.97 20.48 -8.04
C VAL A 281 -35.65 21.93 -7.66
N ARG A 282 -35.08 22.73 -8.57
CA ARG A 282 -34.87 24.17 -8.36
C ARG A 282 -36.19 24.91 -8.14
N LEU A 283 -37.21 24.61 -8.94
CA LEU A 283 -38.51 25.26 -8.78
C LEU A 283 -39.24 24.82 -7.51
N VAL A 284 -39.08 23.57 -7.09
CA VAL A 284 -39.58 23.06 -5.80
C VAL A 284 -38.92 23.73 -4.61
N ARG A 285 -37.63 24.10 -4.70
CA ARG A 285 -36.94 24.87 -3.66
C ARG A 285 -37.62 26.22 -3.40
N PHE A 286 -38.14 26.88 -4.43
CA PHE A 286 -38.88 28.14 -4.31
C PHE A 286 -40.34 27.95 -3.85
N GLY A 287 -40.79 26.72 -3.62
CA GLY A 287 -42.14 26.44 -3.13
C GLY A 287 -43.26 26.59 -4.15
N LYS A 288 -42.93 26.55 -5.44
CA LYS A 288 -43.92 26.49 -6.51
C LYS A 288 -44.75 25.20 -6.43
N ALA A 289 -46.05 25.31 -6.68
CA ALA A 289 -46.92 24.14 -6.80
C ALA A 289 -46.62 23.39 -8.11
N TYR A 290 -46.95 22.10 -8.20
CA TYR A 290 -46.68 21.30 -9.40
C TYR A 290 -47.36 21.87 -10.65
N LYS A 291 -48.53 22.48 -10.50
CA LYS A 291 -49.22 23.21 -11.55
C LYS A 291 -48.42 24.40 -12.08
N ASP A 292 -47.76 25.18 -11.22
CA ASP A 292 -46.96 26.33 -11.63
C ASP A 292 -45.67 25.90 -12.32
N ILE A 293 -45.04 24.85 -11.80
CA ILE A 293 -43.87 24.20 -12.41
C ILE A 293 -44.21 23.65 -13.80
N ALA A 294 -45.38 23.03 -13.94
CA ALA A 294 -45.88 22.50 -15.19
C ALA A 294 -46.03 23.59 -16.25
N ASN A 295 -46.61 24.73 -15.87
CA ASN A 295 -46.79 25.89 -16.74
C ASN A 295 -45.44 26.50 -17.16
N GLU A 296 -44.50 26.67 -16.23
CA GLU A 296 -43.18 27.27 -16.50
C GLU A 296 -42.30 26.38 -17.37
N LEU A 297 -42.42 25.06 -17.23
CA LEU A 297 -41.64 24.10 -18.01
C LEU A 297 -42.37 23.60 -19.27
N TYR A 298 -43.57 24.11 -19.55
CA TYR A 298 -44.43 23.72 -20.68
C TYR A 298 -44.68 22.20 -20.76
N ILE A 299 -45.02 21.58 -19.62
CA ILE A 299 -45.33 20.14 -19.51
C ILE A 299 -46.59 19.92 -18.66
N SER A 300 -47.12 18.70 -18.64
CA SER A 300 -48.28 18.39 -17.79
C SER A 300 -47.91 18.29 -16.31
N GLU A 301 -48.84 18.61 -15.41
CA GLU A 301 -48.66 18.42 -13.95
C GLU A 301 -48.37 16.96 -13.59
N ARG A 302 -48.98 16.01 -14.31
CA ARG A 302 -48.70 14.58 -14.19
C ARG A 302 -47.24 14.25 -14.53
N THR A 303 -46.66 14.92 -15.53
CA THR A 303 -45.25 14.77 -15.91
C THR A 303 -44.33 15.30 -14.82
N VAL A 304 -44.64 16.47 -14.23
CA VAL A 304 -43.89 17.03 -13.09
C VAL A 304 -43.93 16.07 -11.90
N SER A 305 -45.12 15.56 -11.55
CA SER A 305 -45.29 14.58 -10.47
C SER A 305 -44.44 13.33 -10.70
N LYS A 306 -44.40 12.81 -11.95
CA LYS A 306 -43.57 11.64 -12.26
C LYS A 306 -42.08 11.91 -12.13
N HIS A 307 -41.60 13.07 -12.58
CA HIS A 307 -40.20 13.45 -12.38
C HIS A 307 -39.83 13.60 -10.90
N ILE A 308 -40.71 14.21 -10.08
CA ILE A 308 -40.47 14.31 -8.63
C ILE A 308 -40.43 12.93 -7.97
N GLN A 309 -41.33 12.02 -8.34
CA GLN A 309 -41.28 10.64 -7.82
C GLN A 309 -39.94 9.98 -8.13
N ASN A 310 -39.45 10.11 -9.37
CA ASN A 310 -38.15 9.55 -9.75
C ASN A 310 -36.99 10.22 -8.98
N VAL A 311 -37.07 11.52 -8.70
CA VAL A 311 -36.09 12.23 -7.86
C VAL A 311 -36.09 11.67 -6.43
N TYR A 312 -37.26 11.47 -5.85
CA TYR A 312 -37.42 10.89 -4.51
C TYR A 312 -36.82 9.49 -4.43
N GLU A 313 -37.12 8.63 -5.40
CA GLU A 313 -36.55 7.29 -5.49
C GLU A 313 -35.02 7.32 -5.66
N LYS A 314 -34.50 8.16 -6.56
CA LYS A 314 -33.06 8.28 -6.82
C LYS A 314 -32.27 8.79 -5.62
N LEU A 315 -32.86 9.68 -4.82
CA LEU A 315 -32.20 10.30 -3.67
C LEU A 315 -32.55 9.64 -2.33
N GLY A 316 -33.44 8.63 -2.34
CA GLY A 316 -33.88 7.91 -1.14
C GLY A 316 -34.64 8.79 -0.16
N VAL A 317 -35.39 9.79 -0.64
CA VAL A 317 -36.17 10.73 0.17
C VAL A 317 -37.65 10.56 -0.08
N SER A 318 -38.49 10.80 0.92
CA SER A 318 -39.92 10.46 0.86
C SER A 318 -40.81 11.67 0.61
N ASN A 319 -40.30 12.90 0.79
CA ASN A 319 -41.08 14.12 0.66
C ASN A 319 -40.21 15.34 0.34
N ARG A 320 -40.88 16.47 0.06
CA ARG A 320 -40.25 17.74 -0.30
C ARG A 320 -39.29 18.27 0.76
N VAL A 321 -39.62 18.14 2.04
CA VAL A 321 -38.79 18.66 3.14
C VAL A 321 -37.49 17.85 3.21
N GLU A 322 -37.60 16.54 3.14
CA GLU A 322 -36.45 15.63 3.14
C GLU A 322 -35.55 15.84 1.93
N LEU A 323 -36.13 16.03 0.74
CA LEU A 323 -35.41 16.41 -0.48
C LEU A 323 -34.57 17.69 -0.28
N LEU A 324 -35.19 18.75 0.25
CA LEU A 324 -34.51 20.04 0.42
C LEU A 324 -33.43 19.95 1.50
N ASN A 325 -33.70 19.27 2.62
CA ASN A 325 -32.71 19.03 3.68
C ASN A 325 -31.51 18.23 3.17
N ARG A 326 -31.76 17.17 2.37
CA ARG A 326 -30.72 16.33 1.77
C ARG A 326 -29.79 17.17 0.87
N LEU A 327 -30.33 18.17 0.18
CA LEU A 327 -29.60 19.04 -0.74
C LEU A 327 -29.01 20.30 -0.08
N GLN A 328 -29.41 20.65 1.14
CA GLN A 328 -28.90 21.83 1.85
C GLN A 328 -27.79 21.54 2.88
N ILE A 329 -27.69 20.31 3.41
CA ILE A 329 -26.79 19.95 4.54
C ILE A 329 -26.96 20.96 5.71
N TRP A 330 -27.95 20.68 6.56
CA TRP A 330 -28.24 21.27 7.89
C TRP A 330 -27.54 22.59 8.27
N GLU A 331 -28.32 23.67 8.32
CA GLU A 331 -28.15 24.76 9.29
C GLU A 331 -29.02 24.49 10.53
N ASN A 332 -28.36 24.52 11.70
CA ASN A 332 -28.86 24.66 13.07
C ASN A 332 -29.47 23.45 13.81
N GLY A 333 -28.76 23.10 14.88
CA GLY A 333 -29.10 22.19 15.97
C GLY A 333 -27.89 22.08 16.89
#